data_AF-A0A918BL02-F1
#
_entry.id   AF-A0A918BL02-F1
#
_cell.length_a   1.000
_cell.length_b   1.000
_cell.length_c   1.000
_cell.angle_alpha   90.00
_cell.angle_beta   90.00
_cell.angle_gamma   90.00
#
_symmetry.space_group_name_H-M   'P 1'
#
loop_
_entity.id
_entity.type
_entity.pdbx_description
1 polymer ?
#
loop_
_entity_poly.entity_id
_entity_poly.type
_entity_poly.pdbx_seq_one_letter_code
_entity_poly.pdbx_strand_id
1 'polypeptide(L)'
;MLRERLGLPGSKNACEQGECGSCTVRLDGVPVCACLVAAGQVQGRDVVTVEGLADFARQRSRGTGARGTSLDEAQEWQAHGSDSRTGEGGGLSPVQQAFIDAGAVQCGFCTPGLLVAADEMLERNPDPDDADIREALSGNLCRCTGYEKIMDAVRLAAARRSEGV
;
A
#
# COMPACT_ATOMS: atom_id res chain seq x y z
N MET A 1 -9.86 14.03 -2.60
CA MET A 1 -10.40 13.29 -3.76
C MET A 1 -10.56 11.81 -3.44
N LEU A 2 -9.48 11.02 -3.27
CA LEU A 2 -9.54 9.59 -2.90
C LEU A 2 -10.53 9.32 -1.74
N ARG A 3 -10.34 10.02 -0.62
CA ARG A 3 -11.10 9.79 0.63
C ARG A 3 -12.56 10.23 0.55
N GLU A 4 -12.80 11.43 0.04
CA GLU A 4 -14.10 12.12 0.15
C GLU A 4 -14.99 11.93 -1.09
N ARG A 5 -14.39 11.84 -2.28
CA ARG A 5 -15.13 11.75 -3.55
C ARG A 5 -15.18 10.32 -4.07
N LEU A 6 -14.08 9.59 -3.95
CA LEU A 6 -14.00 8.19 -4.35
C LEU A 6 -14.22 7.22 -3.20
N GLY A 7 -14.43 7.68 -1.96
CA GLY A 7 -14.69 6.81 -0.82
C GLY A 7 -13.61 5.75 -0.52
N LEU A 8 -12.35 5.99 -0.91
CA LEU A 8 -11.18 5.15 -0.61
C LEU A 8 -10.38 5.77 0.56
N PRO A 9 -10.71 5.46 1.83
CA PRO A 9 -10.22 6.19 3.00
C PRO A 9 -8.84 5.70 3.49
N GLY A 10 -8.27 4.67 2.86
CA GLY A 10 -7.05 3.99 3.27
C GLY A 10 -5.83 4.91 3.27
N SER A 11 -5.62 5.67 2.20
CA SER A 11 -4.62 6.75 2.17
C SER A 11 -4.99 7.84 3.20
N LYS A 12 -4.09 8.14 4.14
CA LYS A 12 -4.36 9.03 5.27
C LYS A 12 -3.76 10.41 5.06
N ASN A 13 -4.53 11.44 5.40
CA ASN A 13 -4.02 12.80 5.49
C ASN A 13 -3.55 13.05 6.93
N ALA A 14 -2.22 13.16 7.13
CA ALA A 14 -1.63 13.49 8.43
C ALA A 14 -0.93 14.86 8.41
N CYS A 15 0.23 14.96 7.76
CA CYS A 15 1.00 16.20 7.67
C CYS A 15 0.59 17.07 6.48
N GLU A 16 0.12 16.45 5.39
CA GLU A 16 -0.19 17.11 4.12
C GLU A 16 0.99 17.84 3.46
N GLN A 17 2.23 17.56 3.90
CA GLN A 17 3.47 18.15 3.35
C GLN A 17 4.38 17.11 2.68
N GLY A 18 3.95 15.85 2.57
CA GLY A 18 4.74 14.76 1.98
C GLY A 18 5.84 14.19 2.88
N GLU A 19 5.84 14.51 4.17
CA GLU A 19 6.92 14.09 5.09
C GLU A 19 6.63 12.76 5.80
N CYS A 20 5.36 12.47 6.10
CA CYS A 20 5.02 11.33 6.97
C CYS A 20 4.74 10.00 6.25
N GLY A 21 4.55 10.02 4.92
CA GLY A 21 4.27 8.83 4.11
C GLY A 21 2.93 8.12 4.37
N SER A 22 2.09 8.55 5.31
CA SER A 22 0.80 7.87 5.56
C SER A 22 -0.21 7.96 4.40
N CYS A 23 0.04 8.87 3.46
CA CYS A 23 -0.75 9.04 2.23
C CYS A 23 -0.17 8.29 1.02
N THR A 24 0.89 7.49 1.18
CA THR A 24 1.58 6.84 0.05
C THR A 24 0.62 5.94 -0.74
N VAL A 25 0.60 6.16 -2.06
CA VAL A 25 -0.10 5.37 -3.08
C VAL A 25 0.88 5.07 -4.21
N ARG A 26 0.57 4.12 -5.09
CA ARG A 26 1.34 3.94 -6.33
C ARG A 26 0.67 4.71 -7.46
N LEU A 27 1.46 5.50 -8.18
CA LEU A 27 1.07 6.20 -9.40
C LEU A 27 1.92 5.65 -10.55
N ASP A 28 1.30 4.96 -11.49
CA ASP A 28 1.97 4.17 -12.54
C ASP A 28 3.06 3.24 -11.96
N GLY A 29 2.72 2.56 -10.88
CA GLY A 29 3.62 1.65 -10.19
C GLY A 29 4.66 2.31 -9.28
N VAL A 30 4.80 3.65 -9.28
CA VAL A 30 5.79 4.37 -8.45
C VAL A 30 5.15 4.91 -7.16
N PRO A 31 5.74 4.69 -5.97
CA PRO A 31 5.21 5.26 -4.72
C PRO A 31 5.30 6.79 -4.72
N VAL A 32 4.20 7.45 -4.40
CA VAL A 32 4.11 8.92 -4.29
C VAL A 32 3.27 9.34 -3.09
N CYS A 33 3.57 10.51 -2.52
CA CYS A 33 2.71 11.12 -1.50
C CYS A 33 1.45 11.70 -2.15
N ALA A 34 0.30 11.04 -1.99
CA ALA A 34 -0.96 11.47 -2.59
C ALA A 34 -1.36 12.91 -2.21
N CYS A 35 -0.97 13.39 -1.03
CA CYS A 35 -1.26 14.76 -0.60
C CYS A 35 -0.59 15.85 -1.44
N LEU A 36 0.49 15.52 -2.16
CA LEU A 36 1.24 16.45 -3.02
C LEU A 36 0.91 16.29 -4.51
N VAL A 37 0.06 15.32 -4.88
CA VAL A 37 -0.32 15.07 -6.27
C VAL A 37 -1.68 15.72 -6.55
N ALA A 38 -1.71 16.67 -7.49
CA ALA A 38 -2.97 17.29 -7.90
C ALA A 38 -3.82 16.28 -8.70
N ALA A 39 -5.12 16.25 -8.44
CA ALA A 39 -6.03 15.30 -9.11
C ALA A 39 -6.01 15.40 -10.64
N GLY A 40 -5.77 16.59 -11.21
CA GLY A 40 -5.65 16.74 -12.67
C GLY A 40 -4.42 16.05 -13.27
N GLN A 41 -3.37 15.80 -12.47
CA GLN A 41 -2.15 15.13 -12.92
C GLN A 41 -2.29 13.62 -13.03
N VAL A 42 -3.37 13.04 -12.48
CA VAL A 42 -3.62 11.59 -12.50
C VAL A 42 -4.64 11.17 -13.57
N GLN A 43 -5.11 12.11 -14.40
CA GLN A 43 -6.04 11.79 -15.48
C GLN A 43 -5.44 10.76 -16.43
N GLY A 44 -6.12 9.62 -16.59
CA GLY A 44 -5.68 8.53 -17.47
C GLY A 44 -4.44 7.77 -17.00
N ARG A 45 -4.05 7.95 -15.73
CA ARG A 45 -2.93 7.25 -15.09
C ARG A 45 -3.45 6.22 -14.10
N ASP A 46 -2.60 5.26 -13.78
CA ASP A 46 -2.94 4.16 -12.90
C ASP A 46 -2.64 4.53 -11.45
N VAL A 47 -3.65 4.44 -10.58
CA VAL A 47 -3.51 4.66 -9.13
C VAL A 47 -3.83 3.38 -8.36
N VAL A 48 -2.94 3.01 -7.44
CA VAL A 48 -3.15 1.88 -6.52
C VAL A 48 -3.05 2.37 -5.08
N THR A 49 -4.14 2.22 -4.34
CA THR A 49 -4.20 2.50 -2.91
C THR A 49 -4.06 1.21 -2.10
N VAL A 50 -4.04 1.30 -0.76
CA VAL A 50 -3.94 0.11 0.11
C VAL A 50 -5.12 -0.85 -0.08
N GLU A 51 -6.29 -0.33 -0.43
CA GLU A 51 -7.51 -1.09 -0.70
C GLU A 51 -7.33 -2.01 -1.91
N GLY A 52 -6.74 -1.50 -2.99
CA GLY A 52 -6.49 -2.26 -4.22
C GLY A 52 -5.20 -3.09 -4.22
N LEU A 53 -4.38 -3.00 -3.17
CA LEU A 53 -3.03 -3.58 -3.14
C LEU A 53 -3.03 -5.10 -3.33
N ALA A 54 -4.03 -5.79 -2.78
CA ALA A 54 -4.15 -7.24 -2.92
C ALA A 54 -4.45 -7.69 -4.35
N ASP A 55 -5.37 -7.00 -5.03
CA ASP A 55 -5.67 -7.27 -6.43
C ASP A 55 -4.49 -6.92 -7.33
N PHE A 56 -3.83 -5.80 -7.07
CA PHE A 56 -2.63 -5.39 -7.79
C PHE A 56 -1.52 -6.45 -7.70
N ALA A 57 -1.24 -6.97 -6.50
CA ALA A 57 -0.23 -8.01 -6.29
C ALA A 57 -0.59 -9.33 -7.03
N ARG A 58 -1.88 -9.69 -7.09
CA ARG A 58 -2.36 -10.86 -7.85
C ARG A 58 -2.21 -10.70 -9.35
N GLN A 59 -2.60 -9.55 -9.89
CA GLN A 59 -2.48 -9.26 -11.33
C GLN A 59 -1.01 -9.28 -11.77
N ARG A 60 -0.12 -8.67 -10.98
CA ARG A 60 1.33 -8.71 -11.20
C ARG A 60 1.88 -10.13 -11.25
N SER A 61 1.47 -10.99 -10.32
CA SER A 61 1.92 -12.39 -10.26
C SER A 61 1.46 -13.23 -11.47
N ARG A 62 0.41 -12.80 -12.18
CA ARG A 62 -0.13 -13.48 -13.37
C ARG A 62 0.50 -13.01 -14.69
N GLY A 63 1.42 -12.05 -14.68
CA GLY A 63 2.09 -11.53 -15.88
C GLY A 63 1.19 -10.70 -16.81
N THR A 64 -0.06 -10.44 -16.43
CA THR A 64 -0.90 -9.42 -17.06
C THR A 64 -0.44 -8.08 -16.52
N GLY A 65 0.13 -7.19 -17.35
CA GLY A 65 0.65 -5.89 -16.92
C GLY A 65 -0.27 -5.23 -15.89
N ALA A 66 0.23 -5.03 -14.67
CA ALA A 66 -0.58 -4.64 -13.54
C ALA A 66 -1.08 -3.21 -13.76
N ARG A 67 -2.37 -3.07 -14.09
CA ARG A 67 -3.01 -1.77 -14.27
C ARG A 67 -3.60 -1.35 -12.93
N GLY A 68 -3.48 -0.06 -12.63
CA GLY A 68 -4.21 0.55 -11.52
C GLY A 68 -5.70 0.64 -11.83
N THR A 69 -6.45 1.22 -10.91
CA THR A 69 -7.85 1.55 -11.15
C THR A 69 -7.91 2.83 -11.99
N SER A 70 -8.56 2.78 -13.16
CA SER A 70 -8.76 3.95 -14.01
C SER A 70 -9.74 4.95 -13.37
N LEU A 71 -9.77 6.19 -13.86
CA LEU A 71 -10.68 7.21 -13.34
C LEU A 71 -12.15 6.83 -13.54
N ASP A 72 -12.50 6.23 -14.69
CA ASP A 72 -13.87 5.82 -15.00
C ASP A 72 -14.29 4.68 -14.05
N GLU A 73 -13.42 3.68 -13.83
CA GLU A 73 -13.64 2.61 -12.84
C GLU A 73 -13.75 3.15 -11.41
N ALA A 74 -12.96 4.18 -11.07
CA ALA A 74 -13.02 4.82 -9.76
C ALA A 74 -14.30 5.66 -9.56
N GLN A 75 -14.84 6.26 -10.63
CA GLN A 75 -16.10 7.00 -10.57
C GLN A 75 -17.32 6.09 -10.47
N GLU A 76 -17.23 4.90 -11.08
CA GLU A 76 -18.23 3.83 -10.95
C GLU A 76 -18.08 3.05 -9.64
N TRP A 77 -16.91 3.15 -8.98
CA TRP A 77 -16.68 2.56 -7.68
C TRP A 77 -17.64 3.17 -6.66
N GLN A 78 -18.52 2.32 -6.15
CA GLN A 78 -19.41 2.64 -5.06
C GLN A 78 -18.85 1.94 -3.83
N ALA A 79 -18.76 2.67 -2.72
CA ALA A 79 -18.56 2.04 -1.42
C ALA A 79 -19.77 1.14 -1.15
N HIS A 80 -19.66 -0.14 -1.49
CA HIS A 80 -20.64 -1.11 -1.06
C HIS A 80 -20.47 -1.25 0.47
N GLY A 81 -21.56 -1.47 1.20
CA GLY A 81 -21.48 -1.73 2.65
C GLY A 81 -20.62 -2.96 3.03
N SER A 82 -20.14 -3.70 2.02
CA SER A 82 -19.13 -4.74 2.11
C SER A 82 -17.68 -4.25 2.04
N ASP A 83 -17.43 -3.05 1.53
CA ASP A 83 -16.10 -2.51 1.20
C ASP A 83 -15.47 -1.80 2.42
N SER A 84 -16.32 -1.44 3.38
CA SER A 84 -15.92 -1.10 4.74
C SER A 84 -15.78 -2.32 5.67
N ARG A 85 -15.88 -3.55 5.15
CA ARG A 85 -15.46 -4.73 5.92
C ARG A 85 -13.95 -4.85 5.87
N THR A 86 -13.35 -4.48 6.99
CA THR A 86 -12.04 -4.83 7.52
C THR A 86 -11.68 -6.33 7.40
N GLY A 87 -11.53 -6.88 6.19
CA GLY A 87 -10.97 -8.22 5.96
C GLY A 87 -11.96 -9.38 5.73
N GLU A 88 -13.20 -9.14 5.31
CA GLU A 88 -14.12 -10.25 4.98
C GLU A 88 -14.46 -10.29 3.48
N GLY A 89 -13.75 -11.15 2.75
CA GLY A 89 -14.14 -11.64 1.42
C GLY A 89 -13.07 -11.55 0.32
N GLY A 90 -12.05 -10.71 0.50
CA GLY A 90 -10.89 -10.63 -0.41
C GLY A 90 -9.62 -11.13 0.28
N GLY A 91 -8.85 -11.99 -0.38
CA GLY A 91 -7.54 -12.41 0.14
C GLY A 91 -6.60 -11.21 0.24
N LEU A 92 -5.88 -11.07 1.35
CA LEU A 92 -4.88 -10.02 1.55
C LEU A 92 -3.66 -10.23 0.65
N SER A 93 -2.95 -9.14 0.32
CA SER A 93 -1.60 -9.27 -0.24
C SER A 93 -0.65 -9.92 0.78
N PRO A 94 0.44 -10.57 0.32
CA PRO A 94 1.43 -11.15 1.22
C PRO A 94 1.98 -10.15 2.26
N VAL A 95 2.19 -8.89 1.86
CA VAL A 95 2.69 -7.85 2.76
C VAL A 95 1.64 -7.43 3.80
N GLN A 96 0.36 -7.31 3.40
CA GLN A 96 -0.74 -7.03 4.33
C GLN A 96 -0.85 -8.13 5.39
N GLN A 97 -0.81 -9.39 4.98
CA GLN A 97 -0.87 -10.51 5.91
C GLN A 97 0.35 -10.55 6.85
N ALA A 98 1.56 -10.31 6.32
CA ALA A 98 2.78 -10.30 7.13
C ALA A 98 2.78 -9.20 8.21
N PHE A 99 2.24 -8.01 7.92
CA PHE A 99 2.10 -6.94 8.91
C PHE A 99 1.16 -7.33 10.06
N ILE A 100 0.09 -8.07 9.76
CA ILE A 100 -0.82 -8.60 10.79
C ILE A 100 -0.10 -9.64 11.64
N ASP A 101 0.51 -10.63 10.99
CA ASP A 101 1.12 -11.78 11.67
C ASP A 101 2.33 -11.38 12.53
N ALA A 102 3.11 -10.40 12.09
CA ALA A 102 4.25 -9.88 12.85
C ALA A 102 3.85 -8.90 13.97
N GLY A 103 2.57 -8.51 14.06
CA GLY A 103 2.12 -7.50 15.02
C GLY A 103 2.65 -6.10 14.70
N ALA A 104 2.83 -5.78 13.42
CA ALA A 104 3.36 -4.49 12.95
C ALA A 104 2.34 -3.34 12.96
N VAL A 105 1.16 -3.57 13.56
CA VAL A 105 0.03 -2.62 13.57
C VAL A 105 -0.39 -2.35 15.01
N GLN A 106 -0.33 -1.09 15.43
CA GLN A 106 -0.91 -0.61 16.70
C GLN A 106 -2.09 0.33 16.42
N CYS A 107 -1.86 1.65 16.33
CA CYS A 107 -2.92 2.60 15.98
C CYS A 107 -3.38 2.49 14.51
N GLY A 108 -2.56 1.86 13.65
CA GLY A 108 -2.87 1.61 12.24
C GLY A 108 -2.78 2.82 11.30
N PHE A 109 -2.52 4.04 11.80
CA PHE A 109 -2.61 5.24 10.97
C PHE A 109 -1.54 5.31 9.87
N CYS A 110 -0.31 4.90 10.18
CA CYS A 110 0.81 4.87 9.22
C CYS A 110 0.82 3.61 8.32
N THR A 111 0.05 2.58 8.69
CA THR A 111 0.11 1.26 8.08
C THR A 111 -0.20 1.26 6.57
N PRO A 112 -1.21 2.01 6.06
CA PRO A 112 -1.48 2.08 4.62
C PRO A 112 -0.26 2.46 3.78
N GLY A 113 0.43 3.52 4.18
CA GLY A 113 1.61 3.99 3.45
C GLY A 113 2.78 3.01 3.53
N LEU A 114 3.01 2.41 4.70
CA LEU A 114 4.05 1.41 4.91
C LEU A 114 3.83 0.17 4.03
N LEU A 115 2.58 -0.30 3.93
CA LEU A 115 2.22 -1.46 3.11
C LEU A 115 2.48 -1.21 1.63
N VAL A 116 2.12 -0.03 1.13
CA VAL A 116 2.35 0.35 -0.28
C VAL A 116 3.84 0.47 -0.59
N ALA A 117 4.61 1.11 0.29
CA ALA A 117 6.06 1.24 0.12
C ALA A 117 6.76 -0.14 0.17
N ALA A 118 6.37 -1.00 1.12
CA ALA A 118 6.94 -2.34 1.26
C ALA A 118 6.56 -3.27 0.09
N ASP A 119 5.32 -3.23 -0.43
CA ASP A 119 4.95 -4.03 -1.61
C ASP A 119 5.79 -3.65 -2.83
N GLU A 120 5.99 -2.36 -3.06
CA GLU A 120 6.75 -1.87 -4.21
C GLU A 120 8.24 -2.20 -4.09
N MET A 121 8.82 -2.05 -2.90
CA MET A 121 10.19 -2.47 -2.64
C MET A 121 10.37 -3.97 -2.88
N LEU A 122 9.47 -4.82 -2.34
CA LEU A 122 9.51 -6.27 -2.53
C LEU A 122 9.22 -6.74 -3.96
N GLU A 123 8.65 -5.87 -4.78
CA GLU A 123 8.55 -6.09 -6.23
C GLU A 123 9.90 -5.87 -6.91
N ARG A 124 10.66 -4.85 -6.52
CA ARG A 124 11.99 -4.56 -7.10
C ARG A 124 13.08 -5.48 -6.57
N ASN A 125 13.07 -5.75 -5.27
CA ASN A 125 14.02 -6.60 -4.58
C ASN A 125 13.26 -7.65 -3.73
N PRO A 126 13.09 -8.88 -4.25
CA PRO A 126 12.39 -9.95 -3.53
C PRO A 126 13.11 -10.47 -2.27
N ASP A 127 14.42 -10.24 -2.16
CA ASP A 127 15.27 -10.65 -1.03
C ASP A 127 16.04 -9.44 -0.48
N PRO A 128 15.35 -8.46 0.13
CA PRO A 128 15.95 -7.23 0.58
C PRO A 128 16.75 -7.44 1.86
N ASP A 129 17.89 -6.76 1.96
CA ASP A 129 18.61 -6.68 3.21
C ASP A 129 18.02 -5.62 4.14
N ASP A 130 18.61 -5.51 5.32
CA ASP A 130 18.15 -4.62 6.37
C ASP A 130 18.33 -3.12 6.01
N ALA A 131 19.30 -2.79 5.17
CA ALA A 131 19.53 -1.43 4.69
C ALA A 131 18.51 -1.07 3.60
N ASP A 132 18.21 -2.00 2.69
CA ASP A 132 17.18 -1.86 1.66
C ASP A 132 15.82 -1.52 2.27
N ILE A 133 15.41 -2.27 3.31
CA ILE A 133 14.13 -2.07 3.99
C ILE A 133 14.09 -0.69 4.67
N ARG A 134 15.19 -0.27 5.33
CA ARG A 134 15.25 1.03 6.00
C ARG A 134 15.16 2.18 5.01
N GLU A 135 15.84 2.06 3.87
CA GLU A 135 15.81 3.08 2.82
C GLU A 135 14.40 3.21 2.24
N ALA A 136 13.78 2.09 1.86
CA ALA A 136 12.44 2.08 1.28
C ALA A 136 11.36 2.63 2.22
N LEU A 137 11.51 2.44 3.53
CA LEU A 137 10.55 2.91 4.54
C LEU A 137 10.91 4.25 5.17
N SER A 138 12.03 4.87 4.79
CA SER A 138 12.53 6.13 5.37
C SER A 138 11.52 7.28 5.28
N GLY A 139 10.68 7.28 4.24
CA GLY A 139 9.60 8.26 4.02
C GLY A 139 8.32 7.99 4.82
N ASN A 140 8.26 6.95 5.67
CA ASN A 140 7.05 6.52 6.36
C ASN A 140 7.21 6.59 7.88
N LEU A 141 6.57 7.58 8.49
CA LEU A 141 6.69 7.83 9.92
C LEU A 141 5.69 7.00 10.74
N CYS A 142 6.21 6.17 11.63
CA CYS A 142 5.45 5.47 12.66
C CYS A 142 5.80 5.99 14.06
N ARG A 143 4.77 6.32 14.86
CA ARG A 143 4.96 6.79 16.25
C ARG A 143 4.74 5.71 17.31
N CYS A 144 4.12 4.58 16.94
CA CYS A 144 3.63 3.60 17.91
C CYS A 144 4.52 2.35 18.03
N THR A 145 4.99 1.79 16.90
CA THR A 145 5.59 0.45 16.88
C THR A 145 7.08 0.40 17.19
N GLY A 146 7.79 1.52 17.08
CA GLY A 146 9.26 1.53 17.19
C GLY A 146 9.98 0.84 16.03
N TYR A 147 9.30 0.63 14.89
CA TYR A 147 9.80 0.04 13.64
C TYR A 147 10.23 -1.42 13.63
N GLU A 148 10.69 -2.01 14.74
CA GLU A 148 11.22 -3.38 14.70
C GLU A 148 10.19 -4.40 14.17
N LYS A 149 8.93 -4.30 14.59
CA LYS A 149 7.84 -5.16 14.07
C LYS A 149 7.50 -4.90 12.61
N ILE A 150 7.74 -3.70 12.11
CA ILE A 150 7.58 -3.37 10.69
C ILE A 150 8.70 -4.05 9.89
N MET A 151 9.95 -4.00 10.38
CA MET A 151 11.08 -4.70 9.76
C MET A 151 10.83 -6.21 9.72
N ASP A 152 10.41 -6.80 10.85
CA ASP A 152 10.02 -8.21 10.95
C ASP A 152 8.95 -8.59 9.91
N ALA A 153 7.93 -7.74 9.75
CA ALA A 153 6.86 -7.97 8.78
C ALA A 153 7.35 -7.97 7.34
N VAL A 154 8.27 -7.06 6.98
CA VAL A 154 8.83 -7.01 5.62
C VAL A 154 9.69 -8.23 5.34
N ARG A 155 10.54 -8.65 6.29
CA ARG A 155 11.32 -9.89 6.19
C ARG A 155 10.40 -11.12 6.04
N LEU A 156 9.34 -11.19 6.83
CA LEU A 156 8.35 -12.26 6.76
C LEU A 156 7.63 -12.28 5.40
N ALA A 157 7.30 -11.11 4.85
CA ALA A 157 6.71 -11.01 3.52
C ALA A 157 7.66 -11.48 2.42
N ALA A 158 8.95 -11.12 2.50
CA ALA A 158 9.99 -11.57 1.57
C ALA A 158 10.16 -13.10 1.60
N ALA A 159 10.27 -13.70 2.79
CA ALA A 159 10.39 -15.14 2.98
C ALA A 159 9.22 -15.91 2.34
N ARG A 160 7.98 -15.48 2.60
CA ARG A 160 6.76 -16.13 2.05
C ARG A 160 6.65 -16.06 0.53
N ARG A 161 7.20 -15.03 -0.09
CA ARG A 161 7.24 -14.91 -1.56
C ARG A 161 8.22 -15.90 -2.18
N SER A 162 9.29 -16.24 -1.45
CA SER A 162 10.29 -17.22 -1.89
C SER A 162 9.80 -18.66 -1.72
N GLU A 163 8.96 -18.93 -0.72
CA GLU A 163 8.36 -20.26 -0.47
C GLU A 163 7.20 -20.60 -1.43
N GLY A 164 6.63 -19.60 -2.11
CA GLY A 164 5.53 -19.74 -3.07
C GLY A 164 5.94 -19.93 -4.52
N VAL A 165 7.23 -20.19 -4.79
CA VAL A 165 7.82 -20.47 -6.12
C VAL A 165 8.02 -21.97 -6.33
#